data_AF-A0A1Z9TU32-F1
#
_entry.id   AF-A0A1Z9TU32-F1
#
_cell.length_a   1.000
_cell.length_b   1.000
_cell.length_c   1.000
_cell.angle_alpha   90.00
_cell.angle_beta   90.00
_cell.angle_gamma   90.00
#
_symmetry.space_group_name_H-M   'P 1'
#
loop_
_entity.id
_entity.type
_entity.pdbx_description
1 polymer ?
#
loop_
_entity_poly.entity_id
_entity_poly.type
_entity_poly.pdbx_seq_one_letter_code
_entity_poly.pdbx_strand_id
1 'polypeptide(L)'
;MEKLKKSEEEIAINCRLDKWLWAARFYKTRRIASESIKKGCISIEGKVSIKPSSAVIPDNIIFIQNDYLKQKIIVKKISSKRESYEKARTLYTILEEEKSEVKEYFDKRARNKRPSKQERRDLIFMKNSSNYISNS
;
A
#
# COMPACT_ATOMS: atom_id res chain seq x y z
N MET A 1 22.47 -21.76 19.76
CA MET A 1 22.00 -20.73 18.78
C MET A 1 20.53 -20.86 18.40
N GLU A 2 19.81 -21.89 18.87
CA GLU A 2 18.44 -22.21 18.43
C GLU A 2 17.34 -21.40 19.14
N LYS A 3 17.58 -20.98 20.39
CA LYS A 3 16.65 -20.13 21.18
C LYS A 3 16.47 -18.70 20.65
N LEU A 4 17.35 -18.22 19.77
CA LEU A 4 17.28 -16.86 19.19
C LEU A 4 16.45 -16.79 17.89
N LYS A 5 16.28 -17.90 17.16
CA LYS A 5 15.48 -17.92 15.92
C LYS A 5 13.98 -18.01 16.22
N LYS A 6 13.61 -18.74 17.27
CA LYS A 6 12.21 -18.99 17.65
C LYS A 6 11.48 -17.70 18.05
N SER A 7 12.17 -16.73 18.65
CA SER A 7 11.59 -15.43 18.99
C SER A 7 11.35 -14.54 17.77
N GLU A 8 12.21 -14.57 16.75
CA GLU A 8 11.99 -13.80 15.52
C GLU A 8 10.83 -14.37 14.68
N GLU A 9 10.66 -15.70 14.66
CA GLU A 9 9.53 -16.37 14.00
C GLU A 9 8.19 -16.13 14.72
N GLU A 10 8.13 -16.20 16.05
CA GLU A 10 6.91 -15.86 16.82
C GLU A 10 6.55 -14.37 16.75
N ILE A 11 7.54 -13.47 16.72
CA ILE A 11 7.30 -12.03 16.52
C ILE A 11 6.80 -11.75 15.09
N ALA A 12 7.25 -12.53 14.10
CA ALA A 12 6.74 -12.44 12.73
C ALA A 12 5.27 -12.88 12.64
N ILE A 13 4.83 -13.86 13.43
CA ILE A 13 3.41 -14.31 13.47
C ILE A 13 2.48 -13.18 13.96
N ASN A 14 2.97 -12.19 14.71
CA ASN A 14 2.16 -11.10 15.25
C ASN A 14 2.56 -9.71 14.71
N CYS A 15 2.74 -9.58 13.39
CA CYS A 15 2.97 -8.26 12.78
C CYS A 15 1.65 -7.54 12.50
N ARG A 16 1.56 -6.29 12.97
CA ARG A 16 0.42 -5.41 12.67
C ARG A 16 0.41 -5.00 11.19
N LEU A 17 -0.79 -4.89 10.62
CA LEU A 17 -1.04 -4.47 9.25
C LEU A 17 -0.38 -3.13 8.92
N ASP A 18 -0.52 -2.12 9.79
CA ASP A 18 0.11 -0.81 9.57
C ASP A 18 1.65 -0.88 9.50
N LYS A 19 2.26 -1.73 10.32
CA LYS A 19 3.71 -1.94 10.37
C LYS A 19 4.18 -2.74 9.16
N TRP A 20 3.43 -3.78 8.77
CA TRP A 20 3.77 -4.61 7.62
C TRP A 20 3.67 -3.83 6.30
N LEU A 21 2.61 -3.04 6.09
CA LEU A 21 2.47 -2.20 4.89
C LEU A 21 3.59 -1.16 4.75
N TRP A 22 4.08 -0.65 5.88
CA TRP A 22 5.27 0.19 5.92
C TRP A 22 6.56 -0.60 5.63
N ALA A 23 6.71 -1.82 6.17
CA ALA A 23 7.87 -2.67 5.88
C ALA A 23 7.92 -3.08 4.40
N ALA A 24 6.77 -3.42 3.81
CA ALA A 24 6.56 -3.74 2.39
C ALA A 24 6.59 -2.52 1.45
N ARG A 25 6.81 -1.31 2.00
CA ARG A 25 7.01 -0.05 1.28
C ARG A 25 5.80 0.48 0.49
N PHE A 26 4.59 0.01 0.77
CA PHE A 26 3.36 0.60 0.21
C PHE A 26 3.16 2.04 0.68
N TYR A 27 3.56 2.34 1.92
CA TYR A 27 3.49 3.69 2.49
C TYR A 27 4.86 4.19 2.96
N LYS A 28 5.07 5.51 2.89
CA LYS A 28 6.32 6.16 3.31
C LYS A 28 6.54 6.08 4.82
N THR A 29 5.47 6.24 5.59
CA THR A 29 5.48 6.19 7.05
C THR A 29 4.36 5.28 7.55
N ARG A 30 4.54 4.72 8.76
CA ARG A 30 3.51 3.90 9.41
C ARG A 30 2.22 4.69 9.70
N ARG A 31 2.34 5.98 10.02
CA ARG A 31 1.18 6.87 10.24
C ARG A 31 0.28 6.95 9.02
N ILE A 32 0.86 7.14 7.83
CA ILE A 32 0.10 7.17 6.56
C ILE A 32 -0.60 5.82 6.33
N ALA A 33 0.09 4.69 6.60
CA ALA A 33 -0.54 3.38 6.51
C ALA A 33 -1.75 3.24 7.45
N SER A 34 -1.61 3.63 8.73
CA SER A 34 -2.72 3.60 9.68
C SER A 34 -3.89 4.50 9.27
N GLU A 35 -3.61 5.68 8.71
CA GLU A 35 -4.64 6.60 8.21
C GLU A 35 -5.36 6.02 6.98
N SER A 36 -4.64 5.43 6.02
CA SER A 36 -5.24 4.74 4.87
C SER A 36 -6.11 3.56 5.27
N ILE A 37 -5.69 2.75 6.25
CA ILE A 37 -6.50 1.64 6.79
C ILE A 37 -7.82 2.20 7.36
N LYS A 38 -7.75 3.26 8.19
CA LYS A 38 -8.94 3.88 8.79
C LYS A 38 -9.90 4.50 7.78
N LYS A 39 -9.38 4.95 6.63
CA LYS A 39 -10.19 5.49 5.52
C LYS A 39 -10.86 4.41 4.66
N GLY A 40 -10.64 3.13 4.95
CA GLY A 40 -11.20 2.03 4.14
C GLY A 40 -10.46 1.80 2.82
N CYS A 41 -9.27 2.40 2.63
CA CYS A 41 -8.43 2.20 1.45
C CYS A 41 -7.83 0.79 1.37
N ILE A 42 -7.96 -0.01 2.43
CA ILE A 42 -7.37 -1.34 2.54
C ILE A 42 -8.43 -2.33 2.99
N SER A 43 -8.52 -3.46 2.29
CA SER A 43 -9.35 -4.60 2.68
C SER A 43 -8.55 -5.89 2.66
N ILE A 44 -8.95 -6.84 3.50
CA ILE A 44 -8.36 -8.19 3.59
C ILE A 44 -9.51 -9.16 3.32
N GLU A 45 -9.36 -10.00 2.30
CA GLU A 45 -10.38 -10.99 1.92
C GLU A 45 -11.80 -10.39 1.79
N GLY A 46 -11.90 -9.16 1.29
CA GLY A 46 -13.17 -8.44 1.12
C GLY A 46 -13.68 -7.71 2.36
N LYS A 47 -13.05 -7.84 3.53
CA LYS A 47 -13.42 -7.09 4.74
C LYS A 47 -12.82 -5.69 4.72
N VAL A 48 -13.65 -4.65 4.74
CA VAL A 48 -13.22 -3.23 4.66
C VAL A 48 -12.98 -2.59 6.03
N SER A 49 -13.73 -2.99 7.07
CA SER A 49 -13.55 -2.47 8.43
C SER A 49 -12.45 -3.22 9.17
N ILE A 50 -11.21 -2.79 8.95
CA ILE A 50 -10.01 -3.39 9.54
C ILE A 50 -9.33 -2.38 10.46
N LYS A 51 -8.87 -2.84 11.63
CA LYS A 51 -8.08 -2.01 12.54
C LYS A 51 -6.63 -1.96 12.05
N PRO A 52 -5.92 -0.83 12.16
CA PRO A 52 -4.47 -0.77 11.87
C PRO A 52 -3.63 -1.77 12.67
N SER A 53 -4.16 -2.20 13.82
CA SER A 53 -3.57 -3.20 14.72
C SER A 53 -3.81 -4.64 14.34
N SER A 54 -4.59 -4.91 13.30
CA SER A 54 -4.92 -6.28 12.90
C SER A 54 -3.65 -7.02 12.49
N ALA A 55 -3.57 -8.31 12.84
CA ALA A 55 -2.45 -9.15 12.46
C ALA A 55 -2.48 -9.42 10.95
N VAL A 56 -1.30 -9.46 10.32
CA VAL A 56 -1.13 -9.92 8.95
C VAL A 56 -0.88 -11.41 8.97
N ILE A 57 -1.57 -12.16 8.11
CA ILE A 57 -1.44 -13.61 7.98
C ILE A 57 -0.84 -13.91 6.59
N PRO A 58 0.08 -14.88 6.45
CA PRO A 58 0.57 -15.30 5.14
C PRO A 58 -0.58 -15.83 4.27
N ASP A 59 -0.42 -15.74 2.96
CA ASP A 59 -1.40 -16.14 1.94
C ASP A 59 -2.75 -15.39 1.95
N ASN A 60 -2.97 -14.48 2.89
CA ASN A 60 -4.09 -13.54 2.81
C ASN A 60 -3.98 -12.63 1.57
N ILE A 61 -5.13 -12.37 0.97
CA ILE A 61 -5.27 -11.40 -0.11
C ILE A 61 -5.58 -10.03 0.49
N ILE A 62 -4.72 -9.06 0.20
CA ILE A 62 -4.89 -7.66 0.58
C ILE A 62 -5.22 -6.86 -0.67
N PHE A 63 -6.30 -6.10 -0.61
CA PHE A 63 -6.60 -5.08 -1.61
C PHE A 63 -6.17 -3.71 -1.06
N ILE A 64 -5.46 -2.96 -1.88
CA ILE A 64 -4.95 -1.64 -1.56
C ILE A 64 -5.45 -0.70 -2.65
N GLN A 65 -6.23 0.30 -2.26
CA GLN A 65 -6.81 1.29 -3.15
C GLN A 65 -6.41 2.69 -2.70
N ASN A 66 -5.63 3.35 -3.53
CA ASN A 66 -5.33 4.77 -3.42
C ASN A 66 -5.85 5.49 -4.69
N ASP A 67 -5.90 6.82 -4.67
CA ASP A 67 -6.44 7.67 -5.75
C ASP A 67 -5.87 7.38 -7.15
N TYR A 68 -4.66 6.80 -7.22
CA TYR A 68 -3.93 6.57 -8.46
C TYR A 68 -3.70 5.11 -8.80
N LEU A 69 -4.00 4.20 -7.88
CA LEU A 69 -3.56 2.82 -7.97
C LEU A 69 -4.47 1.92 -7.14
N LYS A 70 -5.01 0.89 -7.77
CA LYS A 70 -5.64 -0.26 -7.12
C LYS A 70 -4.75 -1.47 -7.31
N GLN A 71 -4.45 -2.17 -6.23
CA GLN A 71 -3.61 -3.35 -6.24
C GLN A 71 -4.26 -4.43 -5.40
N LYS A 72 -4.23 -5.65 -5.92
CA LYS A 72 -4.56 -6.88 -5.20
C LYS A 72 -3.28 -7.67 -5.05
N ILE A 73 -2.91 -7.98 -3.81
CA ILE A 73 -1.67 -8.68 -3.49
C ILE A 73 -1.96 -9.90 -2.62
N ILE A 74 -1.07 -10.87 -2.67
CA ILE A 74 -1.02 -11.98 -1.70
C ILE A 74 0.21 -11.83 -0.81
N VAL A 75 0.04 -11.99 0.49
CA VAL A 75 1.15 -11.95 1.46
C VAL A 75 1.97 -13.22 1.33
N LYS A 76 3.29 -13.09 1.11
CA LYS A 76 4.21 -14.24 1.04
C LYS A 76 5.01 -14.42 2.32
N LYS A 77 5.44 -13.33 2.93
CA LYS A 77 6.23 -13.35 4.16
C LYS A 77 5.84 -12.19 5.06
N ILE A 78 5.89 -12.43 6.36
CA ILE A 78 5.68 -11.39 7.35
C ILE A 78 7.03 -10.86 7.79
N SER A 79 7.21 -9.55 7.64
CA SER A 79 8.35 -8.83 8.19
C SER A 79 7.89 -7.53 8.82
N SER A 80 8.51 -7.19 9.94
CA SER A 80 8.27 -5.93 10.64
C SER A 80 9.42 -4.92 10.47
N LYS A 81 10.48 -5.31 9.76
CA LYS A 81 11.67 -4.51 9.46
C LYS A 81 11.53 -3.92 8.05
N ARG A 82 11.71 -2.60 7.90
CA ARG A 82 11.71 -1.94 6.58
C ARG A 82 13.12 -2.00 6.00
N GLU A 83 13.26 -2.76 4.92
CA GLU A 83 14.54 -2.96 4.25
C GLU A 83 14.57 -2.30 2.86
N SER A 84 15.58 -2.68 2.06
CA SER A 84 15.72 -2.28 0.66
C SER A 84 14.48 -2.65 -0.15
N TYR A 85 14.31 -1.98 -1.28
CA TYR A 85 13.19 -2.22 -2.18
C TYR A 85 13.11 -3.70 -2.62
N GLU A 86 14.25 -4.28 -3.00
CA GLU A 86 14.34 -5.68 -3.45
C GLU A 86 13.86 -6.65 -2.37
N LYS A 87 14.32 -6.50 -1.13
CA LYS A 87 13.88 -7.35 -0.01
C LYS A 87 12.40 -7.17 0.30
N ALA A 88 11.92 -5.92 0.34
CA ALA A 88 10.51 -5.63 0.60
C ALA A 88 9.59 -6.24 -0.46
N ARG A 89 10.03 -6.30 -1.73
CA ARG A 89 9.26 -6.90 -2.82
C ARG A 89 9.05 -8.41 -2.63
N THR A 90 9.92 -9.10 -1.89
CA THR A 90 9.76 -10.53 -1.60
C THR A 90 8.66 -10.83 -0.58
N LEU A 91 8.13 -9.81 0.12
CA LEU A 91 7.09 -9.98 1.14
C LEU A 91 5.71 -10.26 0.55
N TYR A 92 5.48 -9.95 -0.72
CA TYR A 92 4.18 -10.11 -1.38
C TYR A 92 4.31 -10.45 -2.86
N THR A 93 3.23 -10.96 -3.45
CA THR A 93 3.08 -11.09 -4.90
C THR A 93 1.89 -10.26 -5.35
N ILE A 94 2.04 -9.51 -6.45
CA ILE A 94 0.92 -8.78 -7.06
C ILE A 94 0.12 -9.76 -7.89
N LEU A 95 -1.19 -9.82 -7.63
CA LEU A 95 -2.14 -10.59 -8.43
C LEU A 95 -2.76 -9.73 -9.52
N GLU A 96 -3.20 -8.52 -9.16
CA GLU A 96 -3.82 -7.57 -10.07
C GLU A 96 -3.33 -6.15 -9.74
N GLU A 97 -3.14 -5.32 -10.77
CA GLU A 97 -2.78 -3.91 -10.64
C GLU A 97 -3.54 -3.09 -11.69
N GLU A 98 -4.27 -2.08 -11.24
CA GLU A 98 -4.98 -1.11 -12.08
C GLU A 98 -4.47 0.29 -11.72
N LYS A 99 -3.89 0.98 -12.71
CA LYS A 99 -3.43 2.37 -12.57
C LYS A 99 -4.54 3.30 -13.03
N SER A 100 -4.75 4.41 -12.33
CA SER A 100 -5.69 5.40 -12.84
C SER A 100 -5.19 6.01 -14.15
N GLU A 101 -6.12 6.36 -15.04
CA GLU A 101 -5.81 7.00 -16.33
C GLU A 101 -4.95 8.26 -16.15
N VAL A 102 -5.20 9.01 -15.06
CA VAL A 102 -4.39 10.16 -14.67
C VAL A 102 -2.94 9.74 -14.44
N LYS A 103 -2.69 8.69 -13.65
CA LYS A 103 -1.33 8.24 -13.40
C LYS A 103 -0.66 7.70 -14.66
N GLU A 104 -1.40 6.95 -15.48
CA GLU A 104 -0.88 6.42 -16.73
C GLU A 104 -0.49 7.53 -17.71
N TYR A 105 -1.31 8.58 -17.81
CA TYR A 105 -1.01 9.79 -18.58
C TYR A 105 0.33 10.43 -18.16
N PHE A 106 0.55 10.61 -16.85
CA PHE A 106 1.78 11.21 -16.36
C PHE A 106 2.99 10.28 -16.45
N ASP A 107 2.86 8.97 -16.22
CA ASP A 107 3.97 8.03 -16.37
C ASP A 107 4.44 7.96 -17.85
N LYS A 108 3.52 8.11 -18.81
CA LYS A 108 3.85 8.22 -20.25
C LYS A 108 4.55 9.55 -20.56
N ARG A 109 4.14 10.67 -19.95
CA ARG A 109 4.73 11.99 -20.19
C ARG A 109 6.03 12.26 -19.44
N ALA A 110 6.18 11.79 -18.20
CA ALA A 110 7.39 11.97 -17.39
C ALA A 110 8.62 11.30 -18.04
N ARG A 111 8.40 10.24 -18.83
CA ARG A 111 9.42 9.63 -19.70
C ARG A 111 9.89 10.56 -20.84
N ASN A 112 9.08 11.56 -21.22
CA ASN A 112 9.29 12.37 -22.42
C ASN A 112 9.37 13.90 -22.20
N LYS A 113 8.93 14.48 -21.06
CA LYS A 113 9.22 15.86 -20.59
C LYS A 113 8.55 16.20 -19.25
N ARG A 114 9.14 17.14 -18.50
CA ARG A 114 8.57 17.68 -17.24
C ARG A 114 7.25 18.45 -17.53
N PRO A 115 6.18 18.27 -16.72
CA PRO A 115 4.88 18.93 -16.95
C PRO A 115 4.96 20.45 -16.98
N SER A 116 4.15 21.09 -17.82
CA SER A 116 3.96 22.54 -17.89
C SER A 116 3.18 23.07 -16.67
N LYS A 117 3.16 24.40 -16.51
CA LYS A 117 2.45 25.08 -15.40
C LYS A 117 0.92 24.92 -15.49
N GLN A 118 0.37 24.78 -16.68
CA GLN A 118 -1.07 24.61 -16.87
C GLN A 118 -1.51 23.20 -16.49
N GLU A 119 -0.80 22.18 -16.96
CA GLU A 119 -1.09 20.78 -16.62
C GLU A 119 -0.95 20.49 -15.13
N ARG A 120 -0.04 21.19 -14.42
CA ARG A 120 0.04 21.13 -12.96
C ARG A 120 -1.22 21.67 -12.27
N ARG A 121 -1.84 22.72 -12.82
CA ARG A 121 -3.08 23.29 -12.28
C ARG A 121 -4.28 22.39 -12.56
N ASP A 122 -4.37 21.85 -13.77
CA ASP A 122 -5.42 20.91 -14.16
C ASP A 122 -5.35 19.63 -13.30
N LEU A 123 -4.13 19.18 -12.97
CA LEU A 123 -3.88 18.10 -12.01
C LEU A 123 -4.41 18.38 -10.60
N ILE A 124 -4.12 19.58 -10.07
CA ILE A 124 -4.57 19.98 -8.74
C ILE A 124 -6.10 20.07 -8.74
N PHE A 125 -6.68 20.57 -9.82
CA PHE A 125 -8.12 20.65 -10.01
C PHE A 125 -8.76 19.26 -10.05
N MET A 126 -8.31 18.35 -10.92
CA MET A 126 -8.81 16.97 -11.00
C MET A 126 -8.66 16.23 -9.66
N LYS A 127 -7.53 16.43 -8.97
CA LYS A 127 -7.30 15.87 -7.63
C LYS A 127 -8.30 16.40 -6.60
N ASN A 128 -8.63 17.69 -6.65
CA ASN A 128 -9.59 18.31 -5.75
C ASN A 128 -11.04 17.90 -6.09
N SER A 129 -11.38 17.75 -7.38
CA SER A 129 -12.71 17.32 -7.83
C SER A 129 -13.00 15.85 -7.54
N SER A 130 -12.00 14.97 -7.62
CA SER A 130 -12.17 13.53 -7.33
C SER A 130 -12.32 13.25 -5.83
N ASN A 131 -11.85 14.17 -4.96
CA ASN A 131 -12.05 14.11 -3.50
C ASN A 131 -13.50 14.37 -3.05
N TYR A 132 -14.42 14.74 -3.96
CA TYR A 132 -15.84 14.96 -3.63
C TYR A 132 -16.75 13.72 -3.76
N ILE A 133 -16.21 12.55 -4.09
CA ILE A 133 -17.02 11.30 -4.22
C ILE A 133 -16.85 10.32 -3.04
N SER A 134 -16.14 10.71 -1.96
CA SER A 134 -16.01 9.85 -0.77
C SER A 134 -16.42 10.55 0.53
N ASN A 135 -17.52 11.31 0.48
CA ASN A 135 -18.34 11.70 1.64
C ASN A 135 -19.81 11.63 1.24
N SER A 136 -20.30 10.41 1.03
CA SER A 136 -21.74 10.06 1.05
C SER A 136 -21.87 8.63 1.55
#